data_AF-A0A3S3P3G7-F1
#
_entry.id   AF-A0A3S3P3G7-F1
#
_cell.length_a   1.000
_cell.length_b   1.000
_cell.length_c   1.000
_cell.angle_alpha   90.00
_cell.angle_beta   90.00
_cell.angle_gamma   90.00
#
_symmetry.space_group_name_H-M   'P 1'
#
loop_
_entity.id
_entity.type
_entity.pdbx_description
1 polymer ?
#
loop_
_entity_poly.entity_id
_entity_poly.type
_entity_poly.pdbx_seq_one_letter_code
_entity_poly.pdbx_strand_id
1 'polypeptide(L)'
;MVDANIGDEAVVTGDVKDESERLSKVLTRIFFEQFPGQRHAPAEVARSILLFGSAGEQPPDFAPEAMVPGWFEEITSGMSIDDYVASVFLIFVGARMNRGIFDLRWLEGAHFAELGEVIDLDAVRRTFNEYLVTTPKAFKAENRKWQDPLPSPQKKYAFNPLQDKPFIEIEAGTTVAPWVQAILMKALPPSIYFMGLRAYRNAFSRDLGHIYQHYVGRQLRQIGGLSSVIPEVAYGPKTSRRDSCDWFLDLPGVLVLIECKARQPIESLRVGGDDWMRSIEESIHKGINQVNRSNADIEKIAALNPEIDVEKPRVGLVITLEPFYINNNPLLQEELPAADVPVAIISVGELEMLVCADADEIARVLLEAPRLAANEIMRLAPALDVPTNSENSLLMQTWDSLPFFRRLESYVTETTPSTTPDP
;
A
#
# COMPACT_ATOMS: atom_id res chain seq x y z
N MET A 1 4.91 -25.92 -36.70
CA MET A 1 6.05 -26.47 -35.95
C MET A 1 6.87 -25.30 -35.47
N VAL A 2 6.53 -24.81 -34.28
CA VAL A 2 7.24 -23.73 -33.59
C VAL A 2 7.89 -24.44 -32.41
N ASP A 3 9.18 -24.70 -32.52
CA ASP A 3 9.98 -25.21 -31.42
C ASP A 3 10.09 -24.10 -30.38
N ALA A 4 9.30 -24.24 -29.31
CA ALA A 4 9.49 -23.50 -28.09
C ALA A 4 10.79 -23.99 -27.46
N ASN A 5 11.81 -23.14 -27.48
CA ASN A 5 13.12 -23.39 -26.88
C ASN A 5 12.99 -23.29 -25.35
N ILE A 6 12.37 -24.31 -24.74
CA ILE A 6 12.44 -24.64 -23.31
C ILE A 6 13.53 -25.70 -23.21
N GLY A 7 14.79 -25.27 -23.25
CA GLY A 7 15.91 -26.21 -23.33
C GLY A 7 17.23 -25.50 -23.22
N ASP A 8 17.48 -24.87 -22.07
CA ASP A 8 18.84 -24.59 -21.59
C ASP A 8 18.87 -24.17 -20.10
N GLU A 9 17.98 -24.75 -19.28
CA GLU A 9 18.28 -24.91 -17.86
C GLU A 9 18.85 -26.32 -17.70
N ALA A 10 20.17 -26.39 -17.53
CA ALA A 10 20.84 -27.63 -17.23
C ALA A 10 20.16 -28.30 -16.02
N VAL A 11 19.61 -29.49 -16.26
CA VAL A 11 19.20 -30.46 -15.24
C VAL A 11 20.48 -30.95 -14.57
N VAL A 12 21.03 -30.11 -13.70
CA VAL A 12 21.98 -30.50 -12.67
C VAL A 12 21.10 -31.04 -11.54
N THR A 13 21.42 -32.23 -11.05
CA THR A 13 20.80 -32.90 -9.90
C THR A 13 20.62 -31.91 -8.74
N GLY A 14 19.48 -31.24 -8.71
CA GLY A 14 19.15 -30.20 -7.74
C GLY A 14 18.51 -30.85 -6.53
N ASP A 15 18.98 -30.47 -5.34
CA ASP A 15 18.29 -30.78 -4.10
C ASP A 15 16.85 -30.23 -4.17
N VAL A 16 15.86 -30.93 -3.61
CA VAL A 16 14.43 -30.53 -3.68
C VAL A 16 14.23 -29.09 -3.16
N LYS A 17 15.12 -28.64 -2.28
CA LYS A 17 15.18 -27.28 -1.76
C LYS A 17 15.50 -26.22 -2.83
N ASP A 18 16.35 -26.52 -3.81
CA ASP A 18 16.73 -25.60 -4.91
C ASP A 18 15.55 -25.41 -5.89
N GLU A 19 14.79 -26.47 -6.18
CA GLU A 19 13.60 -26.37 -7.04
C GLU A 19 12.48 -25.54 -6.39
N SER A 20 12.25 -25.74 -5.09
CA SER A 20 11.29 -24.96 -4.30
C SER A 20 11.67 -23.48 -4.24
N GLU A 21 12.95 -23.16 -4.01
CA GLU A 21 13.42 -21.77 -3.98
C GLU A 21 13.26 -21.09 -5.35
N ARG A 22 13.56 -21.79 -6.45
CA ARG A 22 13.37 -21.28 -7.81
C ARG A 22 11.90 -20.99 -8.10
N LEU A 23 10.99 -21.89 -7.74
CA LEU A 23 9.56 -21.71 -7.91
C LEU A 23 9.05 -20.51 -7.10
N SER A 24 9.52 -20.35 -5.87
CA SER A 24 9.19 -19.21 -5.00
C SER A 24 9.57 -17.88 -5.65
N LYS A 25 10.78 -17.79 -6.22
CA LYS A 25 11.26 -16.60 -6.94
C LYS A 25 10.39 -16.28 -8.16
N VAL A 26 9.95 -17.29 -8.91
CA VAL A 26 9.06 -17.11 -10.08
C VAL A 26 7.66 -16.64 -9.67
N LEU A 27 7.05 -17.26 -8.66
CA LEU A 27 5.72 -16.88 -8.18
C LEU A 27 5.70 -15.45 -7.65
N THR A 28 6.70 -15.07 -6.86
CA THR A 28 6.85 -13.70 -6.34
C THR A 28 6.88 -12.68 -7.49
N ARG A 29 7.66 -12.92 -8.55
CA ARG A 29 7.69 -12.04 -9.73
C ARG A 29 6.33 -11.90 -10.39
N ILE A 30 5.63 -13.03 -10.61
CA ILE A 30 4.28 -13.02 -11.21
C ILE A 30 3.31 -12.20 -10.36
N PHE A 31 3.33 -12.36 -9.04
CA PHE A 31 2.46 -11.60 -8.14
C PHE A 31 2.73 -10.10 -8.20
N PHE A 32 4.01 -9.68 -8.21
CA PHE A 32 4.39 -8.27 -8.33
C PHE A 32 4.11 -7.67 -9.72
N GLU A 33 4.00 -8.48 -10.77
CA GLU A 33 3.58 -8.02 -12.10
C GLU A 33 2.06 -7.90 -12.25
N GLN A 34 1.29 -8.89 -11.75
CA GLN A 34 -0.14 -9.00 -12.04
C GLN A 34 -1.04 -8.21 -11.07
N PHE A 35 -0.76 -8.29 -9.77
CA PHE A 35 -1.70 -7.79 -8.76
C PHE A 35 -1.74 -6.26 -8.59
N PRO A 36 -0.66 -5.48 -8.81
CA PRO A 36 -0.76 -4.02 -8.72
C PRO A 36 -1.82 -3.42 -9.67
N GLY A 37 -2.10 -4.08 -10.80
CA GLY A 37 -3.13 -3.65 -11.76
C GLY A 37 -4.58 -3.92 -11.31
N GLN A 38 -4.81 -4.65 -10.22
CA GLN A 38 -6.13 -5.05 -9.73
C GLN A 38 -6.60 -4.21 -8.53
N ARG A 39 -5.85 -3.19 -8.13
CA ARG A 39 -6.16 -2.35 -6.95
C ARG A 39 -7.35 -1.42 -7.20
N HIS A 40 -8.11 -1.13 -6.14
CA HIS A 40 -9.21 -0.17 -6.17
C HIS A 40 -8.68 1.28 -6.16
N ALA A 41 -8.65 1.90 -7.34
CA ALA A 41 -8.02 3.22 -7.53
C ALA A 41 -8.49 4.32 -6.57
N PRO A 42 -9.81 4.53 -6.31
CA PRO A 42 -10.26 5.55 -5.38
C PRO A 42 -9.72 5.37 -3.96
N ALA A 43 -9.70 4.13 -3.46
CA ALA A 43 -9.20 3.80 -2.13
C ALA A 43 -7.71 4.11 -1.99
N GLU A 44 -6.89 3.75 -2.98
CA GLU A 44 -5.44 4.00 -2.96
C GLU A 44 -5.11 5.51 -3.03
N VAL A 45 -5.90 6.28 -3.80
CA VAL A 45 -5.77 7.74 -3.88
C VAL A 45 -6.16 8.39 -2.56
N ALA A 46 -7.32 8.03 -1.99
CA ALA A 46 -7.75 8.51 -0.69
C ALA A 46 -6.72 8.18 0.40
N ARG A 47 -6.17 6.96 0.40
CA ARG A 47 -5.09 6.55 1.31
C ARG A 47 -3.85 7.43 1.21
N SER A 48 -3.50 7.87 0.00
CA SER A 48 -2.36 8.78 -0.19
C SER A 48 -2.60 10.13 0.49
N ILE A 49 -3.82 10.66 0.44
CA ILE A 49 -4.17 11.88 1.15
C ILE A 49 -4.23 11.64 2.67
N LEU A 50 -4.74 10.50 3.13
CA LEU A 50 -4.81 10.13 4.55
C LEU A 50 -3.45 9.84 5.21
N LEU A 51 -2.44 9.47 4.42
CA LEU A 51 -1.09 9.20 4.93
C LEU A 51 -0.14 10.39 4.77
N PHE A 52 -0.30 11.17 3.70
CA PHE A 52 0.69 12.16 3.31
C PHE A 52 0.10 13.57 3.20
N GLY A 53 -1.15 13.70 2.75
CA GLY A 53 -1.77 14.97 2.37
C GLY A 53 -2.61 15.64 3.47
N SER A 54 -3.58 16.44 3.05
CA SER A 54 -4.38 17.30 3.95
C SER A 54 -5.23 16.54 4.98
N ALA A 55 -5.62 15.30 4.70
CA ALA A 55 -6.35 14.43 5.63
C ALA A 55 -5.43 13.56 6.51
N GLY A 56 -4.11 13.78 6.41
CA GLY A 56 -3.11 13.18 7.26
C GLY A 56 -3.23 13.66 8.69
N GLU A 57 -3.29 12.72 9.63
CA GLU A 57 -3.30 12.99 11.07
C GLU A 57 -2.02 12.46 11.71
N GLN A 58 -1.41 13.28 12.55
CA GLN A 58 -0.26 12.86 13.36
C GLN A 58 -0.76 12.24 14.67
N PRO A 59 -0.13 11.16 15.17
CA PRO A 59 -0.46 10.65 16.49
C PRO A 59 -0.33 11.72 17.59
N PRO A 60 -1.16 11.66 18.65
CA PRO A 60 -0.99 12.53 19.81
C PRO A 60 0.42 12.40 20.40
N ASP A 61 0.99 13.51 20.84
CA ASP A 61 2.34 13.59 21.45
C ASP A 61 3.50 13.16 20.53
N PHE A 62 3.24 12.92 19.24
CA PHE A 62 4.28 12.68 18.24
C PHE A 62 4.73 13.98 17.56
N ALA A 63 6.04 14.19 17.46
CA ALA A 63 6.64 15.30 16.75
C ALA A 63 7.48 14.76 15.56
N PRO A 64 7.02 14.92 14.31
CA PRO A 64 7.75 14.42 13.15
C PRO A 64 9.07 15.17 12.93
N GLU A 65 10.09 14.47 12.43
CA GLU A 65 11.39 15.03 12.04
C GLU A 65 11.39 15.53 10.59
N ALA A 66 10.75 14.77 9.69
CA ALA A 66 10.70 14.97 8.25
C ALA A 66 9.28 15.24 7.73
N MET A 67 8.27 14.50 8.21
CA MET A 67 6.87 14.65 7.77
C MET A 67 6.15 15.77 8.54
N VAL A 68 6.82 16.91 8.69
CA VAL A 68 6.24 18.15 9.26
C VAL A 68 5.20 18.75 8.30
N PRO A 69 4.25 19.56 8.78
CA PRO A 69 3.34 20.28 7.88
C PRO A 69 4.12 21.07 6.83
N GLY A 70 3.82 20.88 5.54
CA GLY A 70 4.53 21.53 4.43
C GLY A 70 5.72 20.73 3.86
N TRP A 71 6.03 19.52 4.37
CA TRP A 71 7.21 18.76 3.94
C TRP A 71 7.23 18.46 2.44
N PHE A 72 6.07 18.28 1.84
CA PHE A 72 5.96 17.94 0.43
C PHE A 72 6.13 19.18 -0.43
N GLU A 73 5.50 20.28 -0.04
CA GLU A 73 5.66 21.61 -0.62
C GLU A 73 7.14 22.03 -0.62
N GLU A 74 7.90 21.71 0.44
CA GLU A 74 9.34 21.97 0.47
C GLU A 74 10.07 21.23 -0.66
N ILE A 75 9.79 19.93 -0.85
CA ILE A 75 10.50 19.11 -1.87
C ILE A 75 9.97 19.34 -3.29
N THR A 76 8.78 19.93 -3.42
CA THR A 76 8.14 20.24 -4.70
C THR A 76 8.13 21.72 -5.02
N SER A 77 8.83 22.57 -4.25
CA SER A 77 8.84 24.02 -4.44
C SER A 77 7.43 24.62 -4.50
N GLY A 78 6.62 24.32 -3.50
CA GLY A 78 5.32 24.94 -3.22
C GLY A 78 4.08 24.17 -3.68
N MET A 79 4.19 22.96 -4.22
CA MET A 79 3.03 22.17 -4.63
C MET A 79 2.55 21.27 -3.49
N SER A 80 1.26 21.32 -3.16
CA SER A 80 0.68 20.45 -2.14
C SER A 80 0.54 19.00 -2.65
N ILE A 81 0.41 18.05 -1.73
CA ILE A 81 0.17 16.63 -2.09
C ILE A 81 -1.18 16.49 -2.79
N ASP A 82 -2.20 17.17 -2.28
CA ASP A 82 -3.55 17.17 -2.82
C ASP A 82 -3.56 17.65 -4.28
N ASP A 83 -2.87 18.76 -4.57
CA ASP A 83 -2.73 19.27 -5.94
C ASP A 83 -1.94 18.33 -6.84
N TYR A 84 -0.86 17.73 -6.33
CA TYR A 84 -0.07 16.75 -7.07
C TYR A 84 -0.89 15.51 -7.42
N VAL A 85 -1.63 14.95 -6.47
CA VAL A 85 -2.49 13.77 -6.64
C VAL A 85 -3.63 14.07 -7.62
N ALA A 86 -4.32 15.20 -7.45
CA ALA A 86 -5.37 15.64 -8.38
C ALA A 86 -4.81 15.84 -9.80
N SER A 87 -3.62 16.44 -9.91
CA SER A 87 -2.93 16.65 -11.19
C SER A 87 -2.61 15.33 -11.88
N VAL A 88 -2.03 14.37 -11.15
CA VAL A 88 -1.75 13.03 -11.68
C VAL A 88 -3.03 12.35 -12.17
N PHE A 89 -4.12 12.44 -11.42
CA PHE A 89 -5.39 11.84 -11.82
C PHE A 89 -5.96 12.48 -13.10
N LEU A 90 -5.98 13.82 -13.18
CA LEU A 90 -6.43 14.52 -14.38
C LEU A 90 -5.60 14.13 -15.61
N ILE A 91 -4.28 14.06 -15.47
CA ILE A 91 -3.34 13.65 -16.52
C ILE A 91 -3.61 12.20 -16.93
N PHE A 92 -3.85 11.30 -15.96
CA PHE A 92 -4.20 9.91 -16.21
C PHE A 92 -5.49 9.79 -17.03
N VAL A 93 -6.56 10.49 -16.64
CA VAL A 93 -7.84 10.49 -17.39
C VAL A 93 -7.64 11.03 -18.79
N GLY A 94 -6.96 12.17 -18.93
CA GLY A 94 -6.67 12.78 -20.23
C GLY A 94 -5.87 11.83 -21.13
N ALA A 95 -4.82 11.21 -20.61
CA ALA A 95 -4.03 10.23 -21.36
C ALA A 95 -4.84 8.98 -21.74
N ARG A 96 -5.65 8.46 -20.83
CA ARG A 96 -6.49 7.28 -21.08
C ARG A 96 -7.49 7.54 -22.19
N MET A 97 -8.13 8.71 -22.21
CA MET A 97 -9.09 9.10 -23.25
C MET A 97 -8.40 9.32 -24.61
N ASN A 98 -7.12 9.68 -24.60
CA ASN A 98 -6.36 10.02 -25.81
C ASN A 98 -5.27 9.00 -26.14
N ARG A 99 -5.53 7.71 -25.87
CA ARG A 99 -4.66 6.57 -26.26
C ARG A 99 -3.19 6.73 -25.81
N GLY A 100 -2.99 7.27 -24.61
CA GLY A 100 -1.69 7.49 -23.99
C GLY A 100 -1.03 8.83 -24.32
N ILE A 101 -1.66 9.70 -25.11
CA ILE A 101 -1.14 11.05 -25.37
C ILE A 101 -1.70 12.02 -24.34
N PHE A 102 -0.87 12.93 -23.84
CA PHE A 102 -1.32 14.08 -23.05
C PHE A 102 -0.62 15.34 -23.55
N ASP A 103 -1.37 16.41 -23.77
CA ASP A 103 -0.88 17.68 -24.28
C ASP A 103 -1.38 18.84 -23.41
N LEU A 104 -0.45 19.60 -22.86
CA LEU A 104 -0.75 20.71 -21.95
C LEU A 104 -1.55 21.84 -22.61
N ARG A 105 -1.53 21.95 -23.94
CA ARG A 105 -2.34 22.93 -24.66
C ARG A 105 -3.83 22.66 -24.52
N TRP A 106 -4.23 21.44 -24.17
CA TRP A 106 -5.64 21.14 -23.88
C TRP A 106 -6.17 21.98 -22.73
N LEU A 107 -5.33 22.30 -21.74
CA LEU A 107 -5.69 23.12 -20.59
C LEU A 107 -5.99 24.59 -20.95
N GLU A 108 -5.66 25.03 -22.17
CA GLU A 108 -5.96 26.37 -22.68
C GLU A 108 -7.34 26.43 -23.38
N GLY A 109 -7.98 25.28 -23.59
CA GLY A 109 -9.28 25.20 -24.24
C GLY A 109 -10.43 25.70 -23.35
N ALA A 110 -11.48 26.23 -23.97
CA ALA A 110 -12.65 26.77 -23.25
C ALA A 110 -13.30 25.76 -22.28
N HIS A 111 -13.26 24.47 -22.61
CA HIS A 111 -13.78 23.38 -21.75
C HIS A 111 -12.99 23.18 -20.45
N PHE A 112 -11.76 23.71 -20.37
CA PHE A 112 -10.90 23.62 -19.18
C PHE A 112 -10.83 24.92 -18.39
N ALA A 113 -11.46 26.00 -18.87
CA ALA A 113 -11.51 27.28 -18.17
C ALA A 113 -12.22 27.16 -16.81
N GLU A 114 -13.33 26.41 -16.77
CA GLU A 114 -14.06 26.10 -15.53
C GLU A 114 -13.30 25.11 -14.63
N LEU A 115 -12.38 24.33 -15.19
CA LEU A 115 -11.58 23.38 -14.41
C LEU A 115 -10.56 24.09 -13.51
N GLY A 116 -10.05 25.25 -13.94
CA GLY A 116 -9.17 26.09 -13.14
C GLY A 116 -9.79 26.62 -11.83
N GLU A 117 -11.11 26.49 -11.66
CA GLU A 117 -11.80 26.82 -10.40
C GLU A 117 -11.69 25.70 -9.35
N VAL A 118 -11.30 24.48 -9.74
CA VAL A 118 -11.24 23.31 -8.84
C VAL A 118 -9.89 22.61 -8.79
N ILE A 119 -9.01 22.90 -9.74
CA ILE A 119 -7.65 22.40 -9.72
C ILE A 119 -6.69 23.52 -10.14
N ASP A 120 -5.54 23.58 -9.47
CA ASP A 120 -4.46 24.47 -9.88
C ASP A 120 -3.85 23.97 -11.20
N LEU A 121 -4.14 24.67 -12.30
CA LEU A 121 -3.61 24.33 -13.62
C LEU A 121 -2.09 24.51 -13.72
N ASP A 122 -1.50 25.40 -12.91
CA ASP A 122 -0.05 25.50 -12.83
C ASP A 122 0.52 24.27 -12.11
N ALA A 123 -0.14 23.76 -11.08
CA ALA A 123 0.24 22.49 -10.44
C ALA A 123 0.17 21.31 -11.44
N VAL A 124 -0.84 21.27 -12.32
CA VAL A 124 -0.95 20.26 -13.39
C VAL A 124 0.23 20.36 -14.36
N ARG A 125 0.55 21.56 -14.83
CA ARG A 125 1.68 21.80 -15.75
C ARG A 125 3.01 21.39 -15.12
N ARG A 126 3.22 21.74 -13.85
CA ARG A 126 4.44 21.40 -13.11
C ARG A 126 4.53 19.90 -12.83
N THR A 127 3.43 19.27 -12.40
CA THR A 127 3.37 17.81 -12.21
C THR A 127 3.78 17.09 -13.48
N PHE A 128 3.19 17.48 -14.62
CA PHE A 128 3.52 16.88 -15.90
C PHE A 128 5.01 17.05 -16.26
N ASN A 129 5.51 18.28 -16.32
CA ASN A 129 6.85 18.58 -16.81
C ASN A 129 7.96 18.13 -15.86
N GLU A 130 7.80 18.34 -14.55
CA GLU A 130 8.85 18.10 -13.56
C GLU A 130 8.84 16.64 -13.09
N TYR A 131 7.65 16.00 -13.00
CA TYR A 131 7.50 14.72 -12.33
C TYR A 131 7.14 13.55 -13.25
N LEU A 132 6.51 13.76 -14.42
CA LEU A 132 5.99 12.65 -15.21
C LEU A 132 6.70 12.40 -16.55
N VAL A 133 7.37 13.41 -17.12
CA VAL A 133 8.00 13.31 -18.45
C VAL A 133 9.48 12.93 -18.37
N THR A 134 9.94 12.12 -19.31
CA THR A 134 11.35 11.83 -19.59
C THR A 134 11.62 11.84 -21.11
N THR A 135 12.90 11.75 -21.48
CA THR A 135 13.32 11.65 -22.89
C THR A 135 13.73 10.20 -23.23
N PRO A 136 13.72 9.79 -24.51
CA PRO A 136 14.19 8.47 -24.91
C PRO A 136 15.62 8.17 -24.47
N LYS A 137 16.50 9.19 -24.46
CA LYS A 137 17.88 9.07 -24.00
C LYS A 137 17.96 8.83 -22.50
N ALA A 138 17.24 9.64 -21.70
CA ALA A 138 17.22 9.51 -20.25
C ALA A 138 16.57 8.21 -19.80
N PHE A 139 15.45 7.82 -20.41
CA PHE A 139 14.79 6.54 -20.19
C PHE A 139 15.75 5.35 -20.40
N LYS A 140 16.43 5.29 -21.56
CA LYS A 140 17.40 4.21 -21.86
C LYS A 140 18.56 4.18 -20.88
N ALA A 141 19.05 5.34 -20.44
CA ALA A 141 20.13 5.43 -19.47
C ALA A 141 19.69 4.91 -18.09
N GLU A 142 18.51 5.29 -17.62
CA GLU A 142 17.96 4.80 -16.35
C GLU A 142 17.68 3.29 -16.41
N ASN A 143 17.05 2.81 -17.48
CA ASN A 143 16.75 1.39 -17.66
C ASN A 143 18.01 0.50 -17.57
N ARG A 144 19.14 0.97 -18.12
CA ARG A 144 20.41 0.23 -18.06
C ARG A 144 20.96 0.11 -16.64
N LYS A 145 20.78 1.10 -15.77
CA LYS A 145 21.23 1.01 -14.37
C LYS A 145 20.61 -0.17 -13.64
N TRP A 146 19.35 -0.48 -13.94
CA TRP A 146 18.60 -1.57 -13.32
C TRP A 146 18.79 -2.91 -14.04
N GLN A 147 18.96 -2.91 -15.37
CA GLN A 147 19.12 -4.13 -16.15
C GLN A 147 20.55 -4.66 -16.24
N ASP A 148 21.56 -3.79 -16.29
CA ASP A 148 22.95 -4.20 -16.52
C ASP A 148 23.53 -5.10 -15.41
N PRO A 149 23.21 -4.89 -14.12
CA PRO A 149 23.66 -5.79 -13.05
C PRO A 149 23.01 -7.18 -13.07
N LEU A 150 21.91 -7.37 -13.82
CA LEU A 150 21.11 -8.59 -13.76
C LEU A 150 21.46 -9.60 -14.86
N PRO A 151 21.39 -10.92 -14.57
CA PRO A 151 21.44 -11.96 -15.59
C PRO A 151 20.34 -11.81 -16.64
N SER A 152 20.59 -12.24 -17.88
CA SER A 152 19.66 -12.08 -19.01
C SER A 152 18.21 -12.51 -18.73
N PRO A 153 17.93 -13.67 -18.09
CA PRO A 153 16.56 -14.10 -17.80
C PRO A 153 15.82 -13.19 -16.81
N GLN A 154 16.55 -12.44 -15.98
CA GLN A 154 16.02 -11.60 -14.92
C GLN A 154 15.78 -10.14 -15.37
N LYS A 155 16.43 -9.69 -16.45
CA LYS A 155 16.35 -8.29 -16.92
C LYS A 155 14.94 -7.79 -17.19
N LYS A 156 14.01 -8.67 -17.58
CA LYS A 156 12.61 -8.32 -17.81
C LYS A 156 11.83 -7.97 -16.54
N TYR A 157 12.32 -8.40 -15.38
CA TYR A 157 11.72 -8.11 -14.07
C TYR A 157 12.34 -6.88 -13.40
N ALA A 158 13.43 -6.35 -13.95
CA ALA A 158 14.07 -5.15 -13.44
C ALA A 158 13.09 -3.98 -13.39
N PHE A 159 13.31 -3.06 -12.45
CA PHE A 159 12.57 -1.82 -12.33
C PHE A 159 12.33 -1.16 -13.69
N ASN A 160 11.06 -0.95 -14.01
CA ASN A 160 10.66 -0.27 -15.23
C ASN A 160 10.67 1.25 -14.98
N PRO A 161 11.54 2.05 -15.64
CA PRO A 161 11.61 3.49 -15.41
C PRO A 161 10.31 4.24 -15.71
N LEU A 162 9.37 3.66 -16.47
CA LEU A 162 8.04 4.23 -16.67
C LEU A 162 7.22 4.32 -15.38
N GLN A 163 7.56 3.54 -14.34
CA GLN A 163 6.94 3.67 -13.01
C GLN A 163 7.31 5.00 -12.33
N ASP A 164 8.47 5.60 -12.66
CA ASP A 164 8.84 6.92 -12.14
C ASP A 164 8.47 8.05 -13.12
N LYS A 165 8.74 7.85 -14.41
CA LYS A 165 8.48 8.81 -15.49
C LYS A 165 7.62 8.16 -16.59
N PRO A 166 6.28 8.16 -16.44
CA PRO A 166 5.38 7.42 -17.31
C PRO A 166 5.29 7.96 -18.74
N PHE A 167 5.67 9.21 -19.00
CA PHE A 167 5.66 9.80 -20.34
C PHE A 167 7.04 9.88 -20.96
N ILE A 168 7.14 9.54 -22.24
CA ILE A 168 8.33 9.75 -23.07
C ILE A 168 8.00 10.84 -24.10
N GLU A 169 8.81 11.90 -24.13
CA GLU A 169 8.78 12.91 -25.19
C GLU A 169 9.44 12.34 -26.45
N ILE A 170 8.64 11.97 -27.45
CA ILE A 170 9.14 11.37 -28.69
C ILE A 170 9.56 12.43 -29.72
N GLU A 171 8.88 13.58 -29.70
CA GLU A 171 9.15 14.77 -30.50
C GLU A 171 8.78 16.00 -29.67
N ALA A 172 9.28 17.18 -30.05
CA ALA A 172 9.02 18.41 -29.30
C ALA A 172 7.51 18.64 -29.11
N GLY A 173 7.06 18.65 -27.86
CA GLY A 173 5.65 18.83 -27.52
C GLY A 173 4.74 17.61 -27.77
N THR A 174 5.30 16.45 -28.14
CA THR A 174 4.57 15.19 -28.27
C THR A 174 5.08 14.17 -27.26
N THR A 175 4.26 13.94 -26.24
CA THR A 175 4.53 13.04 -25.13
C THR A 175 3.57 11.87 -25.13
N VAL A 176 4.10 10.65 -25.03
CA VAL A 176 3.33 9.41 -25.04
C VAL A 176 3.61 8.64 -23.75
N ALA A 177 2.55 8.15 -23.10
CA ALA A 177 2.61 7.18 -22.02
C ALA A 177 2.34 5.77 -22.57
N PRO A 178 3.39 4.94 -22.77
CA PRO A 178 3.22 3.58 -23.29
C PRO A 178 2.44 2.67 -22.32
N TRP A 179 2.47 3.01 -21.04
CA TRP A 179 1.78 2.32 -19.97
C TRP A 179 0.97 3.32 -19.15
N VAL A 180 -0.26 3.60 -19.59
CA VAL A 180 -1.12 4.64 -19.02
C VAL A 180 -1.37 4.44 -17.52
N GLN A 181 -1.47 3.19 -17.05
CA GLN A 181 -1.70 2.89 -15.64
C GLN A 181 -0.52 3.33 -14.75
N ALA A 182 0.71 3.41 -15.27
CA ALA A 182 1.85 3.93 -14.51
C ALA A 182 1.70 5.41 -14.15
N ILE A 183 0.87 6.17 -14.87
CA ILE A 183 0.54 7.55 -14.51
C ILE A 183 -0.16 7.55 -13.17
N LEU A 184 -1.25 6.79 -13.02
CA LEU A 184 -2.01 6.74 -11.78
C LEU A 184 -1.16 6.25 -10.60
N MET A 185 -0.22 5.33 -10.83
CA MET A 185 0.72 4.85 -9.80
C MET A 185 1.52 5.98 -9.13
N LYS A 186 1.71 7.12 -9.82
CA LYS A 186 2.39 8.29 -9.27
C LYS A 186 1.60 9.01 -8.17
N ALA A 187 0.29 8.80 -8.10
CA ALA A 187 -0.59 9.31 -7.05
C ALA A 187 -0.75 8.36 -5.86
N LEU A 188 -0.14 7.17 -5.92
CA LEU A 188 -0.32 6.13 -4.90
C LEU A 188 0.79 6.15 -3.83
N PRO A 189 0.57 5.51 -2.66
CA PRO A 189 1.50 5.58 -1.54
C PRO A 189 2.95 5.20 -1.87
N PRO A 190 3.25 4.16 -2.69
CA PRO A 190 4.63 3.83 -3.05
C PRO A 190 5.40 5.00 -3.69
N SER A 191 4.76 5.72 -4.62
CA SER A 191 5.42 6.79 -5.36
C SER A 191 5.74 7.97 -4.46
N ILE A 192 4.80 8.35 -3.58
CA ILE A 192 4.97 9.44 -2.63
C ILE A 192 5.99 9.06 -1.56
N TYR A 193 5.98 7.81 -1.09
CA TYR A 193 7.00 7.28 -0.19
C TYR A 193 8.41 7.47 -0.74
N PHE A 194 8.65 7.10 -2.01
CA PHE A 194 9.98 7.24 -2.60
C PHE A 194 10.40 8.69 -2.83
N MET A 195 9.45 9.62 -3.00
CA MET A 195 9.75 11.06 -3.01
C MET A 195 10.25 11.52 -1.63
N GLY A 196 9.52 11.18 -0.56
CA GLY A 196 9.92 11.50 0.82
C GLY A 196 11.25 10.85 1.22
N LEU A 197 11.45 9.57 0.88
CA LEU A 197 12.70 8.85 1.14
C LEU A 197 13.90 9.49 0.41
N ARG A 198 13.70 9.96 -0.83
CA ARG A 198 14.72 10.67 -1.61
C ARG A 198 15.05 12.05 -1.03
N ALA A 199 14.13 12.69 -0.32
CA ALA A 199 14.39 13.95 0.33
C ALA A 199 15.02 13.77 1.72
N TYR A 200 14.40 12.99 2.59
CA TYR A 200 14.72 12.98 4.03
C TYR A 200 15.26 11.63 4.57
N ARG A 201 15.44 10.62 3.70
CA ARG A 201 16.03 9.32 4.06
C ARG A 201 15.29 8.68 5.26
N ASN A 202 16.04 8.24 6.26
CA ASN A 202 15.52 7.49 7.41
C ASN A 202 14.60 8.31 8.32
N ALA A 203 14.69 9.64 8.30
CA ALA A 203 13.77 10.49 9.05
C ALA A 203 12.33 10.30 8.54
N PHE A 204 12.15 10.31 7.21
CA PHE A 204 10.86 10.06 6.57
C PHE A 204 10.29 8.68 6.93
N SER A 205 11.11 7.63 6.85
CA SER A 205 10.63 6.28 7.12
C SER A 205 10.29 6.03 8.59
N ARG A 206 10.96 6.70 9.54
CA ARG A 206 10.59 6.69 10.95
C ARG A 206 9.26 7.38 11.20
N ASP A 207 9.10 8.59 10.68
CA ASP A 207 7.85 9.35 10.84
C ASP A 207 6.66 8.63 10.22
N LEU A 208 6.83 8.11 8.99
CA LEU A 208 5.77 7.34 8.34
C LEU A 208 5.38 6.11 9.14
N GLY A 209 6.31 5.49 9.87
CA GLY A 209 6.01 4.38 10.78
C GLY A 209 4.93 4.75 11.80
N HIS A 210 5.11 5.87 12.50
CA HIS A 210 4.16 6.37 13.50
C HIS A 210 2.85 6.85 12.87
N ILE A 211 2.91 7.57 11.76
CA ILE A 211 1.72 8.03 11.02
C ILE A 211 0.90 6.83 10.53
N TYR A 212 1.56 5.80 10.01
CA TYR A 212 0.91 4.58 9.55
C TYR A 212 0.27 3.79 10.69
N GLN A 213 0.96 3.65 11.84
CA GLN A 213 0.36 3.07 13.05
C GLN A 213 -0.91 3.83 13.45
N HIS A 214 -0.85 5.16 13.45
CA HIS A 214 -2.01 6.00 13.76
C HIS A 214 -3.15 5.83 12.75
N TYR A 215 -2.83 5.77 11.45
CA TYR A 215 -3.77 5.48 10.38
C TYR A 215 -4.49 4.14 10.56
N VAL A 216 -3.76 3.08 10.90
CA VAL A 216 -4.35 1.77 11.23
C VAL A 216 -5.33 1.90 12.40
N GLY A 217 -4.97 2.63 13.45
CA GLY A 217 -5.90 2.90 14.56
C GLY A 217 -7.16 3.66 14.14
N ARG A 218 -7.07 4.62 13.21
CA ARG A 218 -8.23 5.33 12.63
C ARG A 218 -9.14 4.37 11.85
N GLN A 219 -8.56 3.43 11.12
CA GLN A 219 -9.30 2.38 10.40
C GLN A 219 -9.98 1.41 11.36
N LEU A 220 -9.29 0.91 12.39
CA LEU A 220 -9.87 -0.02 13.38
C LEU A 220 -11.09 0.56 14.10
N ARG A 221 -11.09 1.88 14.37
CA ARG A 221 -12.23 2.57 15.00
C ARG A 221 -13.47 2.69 14.11
N GLN A 222 -13.38 2.32 12.83
CA GLN A 222 -14.54 2.25 11.93
C GLN A 222 -15.39 1.00 12.14
N ILE A 223 -14.87 -0.02 12.82
CA ILE A 223 -15.56 -1.30 13.03
C ILE A 223 -16.88 -1.07 13.79
N GLY A 224 -17.98 -1.49 13.19
CA GLY A 224 -19.32 -1.46 13.78
C GLY A 224 -19.49 -2.50 14.89
N GLY A 225 -20.42 -2.24 15.81
CA GLY A 225 -20.76 -3.17 16.90
C GLY A 225 -19.87 -3.05 18.15
N LEU A 226 -19.89 -4.07 19.00
CA LEU A 226 -19.19 -4.06 20.29
C LEU A 226 -17.70 -4.39 20.08
N SER A 227 -16.86 -3.36 20.02
CA SER A 227 -15.41 -3.49 19.96
C SER A 227 -14.71 -2.41 20.80
N SER A 228 -13.46 -2.68 21.21
CA SER A 228 -12.57 -1.67 21.79
C SER A 228 -11.23 -1.65 21.06
N VAL A 229 -10.73 -0.46 20.75
CA VAL A 229 -9.45 -0.25 20.06
C VAL A 229 -8.48 0.40 21.04
N ILE A 230 -7.55 -0.39 21.54
CA ILE A 230 -6.63 -0.01 22.61
C ILE A 230 -5.23 0.23 22.00
N PRO A 231 -4.62 1.41 22.18
CA PRO A 231 -3.29 1.70 21.63
C PRO A 231 -2.18 0.91 22.34
N GLU A 232 -0.99 0.95 21.75
CA GLU A 232 0.26 0.45 22.34
C GLU A 232 0.41 0.85 23.82
N VAL A 233 0.79 -0.13 24.65
CA VAL A 233 0.98 0.03 26.08
C VAL A 233 2.46 -0.14 26.39
N ALA A 234 3.09 0.94 26.86
CA ALA A 234 4.48 0.91 27.29
C ALA A 234 4.61 0.41 28.75
N TYR A 235 5.27 -0.74 28.95
CA TYR A 235 5.32 -1.51 30.20
C TYR A 235 6.75 -1.80 30.70
N GLY A 236 6.85 -2.31 31.92
CA GLY A 236 8.12 -2.64 32.58
C GLY A 236 8.81 -1.47 33.30
N PRO A 237 10.01 -1.69 33.89
CA PRO A 237 10.74 -0.67 34.62
C PRO A 237 11.18 0.48 33.71
N LYS A 238 11.23 1.72 34.23
CA LYS A 238 11.63 2.92 33.46
C LYS A 238 12.99 2.77 32.75
N THR A 239 13.94 2.03 33.33
CA THR A 239 15.29 1.81 32.79
C THR A 239 15.34 0.75 31.69
N SER A 240 14.26 0.00 31.49
CA SER A 240 14.15 -1.08 30.51
C SER A 240 12.70 -1.16 30.00
N ARG A 241 12.13 0.01 29.70
CA ARG A 241 10.74 0.12 29.23
C ARG A 241 10.62 -0.58 27.89
N ARG A 242 9.53 -1.33 27.73
CA ARG A 242 9.20 -2.06 26.53
C ARG A 242 7.84 -1.61 26.05
N ASP A 243 7.65 -1.70 24.75
CA ASP A 243 6.37 -1.44 24.13
C ASP A 243 5.74 -2.77 23.67
N SER A 244 4.41 -2.82 23.77
CA SER A 244 3.60 -3.94 23.30
C SER A 244 3.53 -3.96 21.77
N CYS A 245 2.60 -4.71 21.19
CA CYS A 245 2.18 -4.50 19.82
C CYS A 245 1.47 -3.16 19.68
N ASP A 246 1.46 -2.63 18.45
CA ASP A 246 0.97 -1.29 18.14
C ASP A 246 -0.50 -1.06 18.54
N TRP A 247 -1.35 -2.08 18.41
CA TRP A 247 -2.75 -2.04 18.82
C TRP A 247 -3.21 -3.36 19.44
N PHE A 248 -4.20 -3.26 20.33
CA PHE A 248 -5.08 -4.37 20.67
C PHE A 248 -6.48 -4.04 20.18
N LEU A 249 -7.12 -4.99 19.50
CA LEU A 249 -8.53 -4.91 19.13
C LEU A 249 -9.28 -5.96 19.94
N ASP A 250 -10.08 -5.49 20.89
CA ASP A 250 -10.93 -6.34 21.71
C ASP A 250 -12.28 -6.54 21.02
N LEU A 251 -12.55 -7.78 20.60
CA LEU A 251 -13.78 -8.17 19.90
C LEU A 251 -14.62 -9.12 20.78
N PRO A 252 -15.87 -9.42 20.38
CA PRO A 252 -16.68 -10.42 21.05
C PRO A 252 -16.01 -11.80 21.00
N GLY A 253 -15.48 -12.26 22.14
CA GLY A 253 -14.91 -13.59 22.29
C GLY A 253 -13.48 -13.80 21.74
N VAL A 254 -12.81 -12.76 21.25
CA VAL A 254 -11.40 -12.85 20.81
C VAL A 254 -10.66 -11.53 21.06
N LEU A 255 -9.40 -11.62 21.50
CA LEU A 255 -8.48 -10.50 21.60
C LEU A 255 -7.47 -10.55 20.45
N VAL A 256 -7.38 -9.48 19.68
CA VAL A 256 -6.49 -9.39 18.51
C VAL A 256 -5.28 -8.52 18.82
N LEU A 257 -4.08 -9.06 18.65
CA LEU A 257 -2.80 -8.35 18.82
C LEU A 257 -2.33 -7.87 17.44
N ILE A 258 -2.18 -6.56 17.26
CA ILE A 258 -1.96 -5.97 15.93
C ILE A 258 -0.63 -5.24 15.88
N GLU A 259 0.16 -5.57 14.86
CA GLU A 259 1.47 -4.97 14.63
C GLU A 259 1.57 -4.39 13.21
N CYS A 260 2.04 -3.16 13.09
CA CYS A 260 2.06 -2.41 11.85
C CYS A 260 3.46 -2.39 11.22
N LYS A 261 3.52 -2.44 9.89
CA LYS A 261 4.76 -2.34 9.10
C LYS A 261 4.56 -1.43 7.89
N ALA A 262 5.08 -0.20 7.98
CA ALA A 262 5.00 0.82 6.93
C ALA A 262 6.04 0.68 5.80
N ARG A 263 6.83 -0.41 5.79
CA ARG A 263 7.95 -0.56 4.86
C ARG A 263 7.46 -0.98 3.47
N GLN A 264 7.96 -0.29 2.44
CA GLN A 264 7.75 -0.67 1.04
C GLN A 264 8.64 -1.88 0.65
N PRO A 265 8.11 -2.84 -0.13
CA PRO A 265 8.90 -3.88 -0.81
C PRO A 265 10.09 -3.29 -1.57
N ILE A 266 11.30 -3.78 -1.30
CA ILE A 266 12.51 -3.37 -2.03
C ILE A 266 12.63 -4.10 -3.37
N GLU A 267 13.46 -3.54 -4.27
CA GLU A 267 13.65 -4.08 -5.62
C GLU A 267 14.08 -5.56 -5.64
N SER A 268 14.91 -6.00 -4.68
CA SER A 268 15.31 -7.42 -4.61
C SER A 268 14.13 -8.36 -4.41
N LEU A 269 13.08 -7.92 -3.69
CA LEU A 269 11.84 -8.68 -3.54
C LEU A 269 11.06 -8.76 -4.85
N ARG A 270 11.03 -7.67 -5.63
CA ARG A 270 10.34 -7.62 -6.94
C ARG A 270 11.01 -8.51 -7.99
N VAL A 271 12.35 -8.51 -8.03
CA VAL A 271 13.12 -9.34 -8.99
C VAL A 271 13.40 -10.75 -8.49
N GLY A 272 13.04 -11.09 -7.25
CA GLY A 272 13.38 -12.36 -6.60
C GLY A 272 14.90 -12.60 -6.56
N GLY A 273 15.68 -11.55 -6.31
CA GLY A 273 17.15 -11.60 -6.21
C GLY A 273 17.60 -12.06 -4.84
N ASP A 274 18.83 -12.55 -4.69
CA ASP A 274 19.26 -13.40 -3.56
C ASP A 274 19.05 -12.83 -2.14
N ASP A 275 18.97 -11.50 -1.99
CA ASP A 275 18.71 -10.80 -0.72
C ASP A 275 17.22 -10.61 -0.37
N TRP A 276 16.30 -11.15 -1.18
CA TRP A 276 14.86 -10.96 -1.02
C TRP A 276 14.32 -11.50 0.31
N MET A 277 14.84 -12.65 0.77
CA MET A 277 14.46 -13.26 2.06
C MET A 277 14.77 -12.33 3.23
N ARG A 278 15.94 -11.69 3.24
CA ARG A 278 16.32 -10.71 4.26
C ARG A 278 15.30 -9.55 4.37
N SER A 279 14.69 -9.14 3.25
CA SER A 279 13.64 -8.10 3.28
C SER A 279 12.35 -8.57 3.94
N ILE A 280 11.98 -9.84 3.74
CA ILE A 280 10.83 -10.47 4.40
C ILE A 280 11.13 -10.64 5.89
N GLU A 281 12.31 -11.16 6.23
CA GLU A 281 12.78 -11.30 7.61
C GLU A 281 12.74 -9.99 8.37
N GLU A 282 13.31 -8.92 7.81
CA GLU A 282 13.43 -7.63 8.47
C GLU A 282 12.07 -6.96 8.74
N SER A 283 11.02 -7.33 7.99
CA SER A 283 9.72 -6.67 8.04
C SER A 283 8.67 -7.53 8.75
N ILE A 284 8.47 -8.76 8.28
CA ILE A 284 7.42 -9.66 8.74
C ILE A 284 7.86 -10.42 10.00
N HIS A 285 9.09 -10.93 10.06
CA HIS A 285 9.52 -11.72 11.23
C HIS A 285 9.57 -10.86 12.48
N LYS A 286 10.02 -9.61 12.36
CA LYS A 286 9.95 -8.65 13.46
C LYS A 286 8.51 -8.41 13.91
N GLY A 287 7.56 -8.38 12.97
CA GLY A 287 6.14 -8.24 13.28
C GLY A 287 5.62 -9.41 14.13
N ILE A 288 5.85 -10.64 13.66
CA ILE A 288 5.45 -11.86 14.38
C ILE A 288 6.12 -11.93 15.76
N ASN A 289 7.42 -11.62 15.85
CA ASN A 289 8.15 -11.61 17.12
C ASN A 289 7.60 -10.58 18.13
N GLN A 290 7.13 -9.43 17.64
CA GLN A 290 6.51 -8.41 18.49
C GLN A 290 5.15 -8.89 19.03
N VAL A 291 4.35 -9.55 18.19
CA VAL A 291 3.09 -10.21 18.61
C VAL A 291 3.37 -11.28 19.66
N ASN A 292 4.31 -12.20 19.40
CA ASN A 292 4.73 -13.25 20.33
C ASN A 292 5.16 -12.67 21.68
N ARG A 293 6.00 -11.62 21.66
CA ARG A 293 6.46 -10.95 22.89
C ARG A 293 5.30 -10.34 23.68
N SER A 294 4.39 -9.65 23.00
CA SER A 294 3.23 -9.02 23.62
C SER A 294 2.26 -10.05 24.19
N ASN A 295 2.09 -11.18 23.48
CA ASN A 295 1.33 -12.33 23.96
C ASN A 295 1.94 -12.94 25.24
N ALA A 296 3.27 -13.11 25.27
CA ALA A 296 3.98 -13.65 26.42
C ALA A 296 3.93 -12.72 27.65
N ASP A 297 3.87 -11.40 27.43
CA ASP A 297 3.82 -10.39 28.48
C ASP A 297 2.40 -9.88 28.77
N ILE A 298 1.34 -10.50 28.23
CA ILE A 298 -0.03 -9.96 28.24
C ILE A 298 -0.54 -9.59 29.62
N GLU A 299 -0.26 -10.40 30.64
CA GLU A 299 -0.68 -10.16 32.03
C GLU A 299 -0.07 -8.86 32.60
N LYS A 300 1.18 -8.58 32.23
CA LYS A 300 1.89 -7.36 32.66
C LYS A 300 1.34 -6.12 31.97
N ILE A 301 0.93 -6.29 30.71
CA ILE A 301 0.33 -5.24 29.89
C ILE A 301 -1.08 -4.93 30.43
N ALA A 302 -1.91 -5.95 30.66
CA ALA A 302 -3.26 -5.82 31.20
C ALA A 302 -3.28 -5.23 32.63
N ALA A 303 -2.25 -5.50 33.44
CA ALA A 303 -2.09 -4.84 34.74
C ALA A 303 -1.96 -3.30 34.65
N LEU A 304 -1.49 -2.78 33.51
CA LEU A 304 -1.40 -1.34 33.24
C LEU A 304 -2.62 -0.79 32.49
N ASN A 305 -3.24 -1.63 31.65
CA ASN A 305 -4.48 -1.31 30.97
C ASN A 305 -5.53 -2.44 31.15
N PRO A 306 -6.39 -2.35 32.18
CA PRO A 306 -7.38 -3.37 32.48
C PRO A 306 -8.49 -3.54 31.44
N GLU A 307 -8.55 -2.69 30.40
CA GLU A 307 -9.47 -2.88 29.27
C GLU A 307 -9.07 -4.09 28.40
N ILE A 308 -7.84 -4.59 28.53
CA ILE A 308 -7.35 -5.77 27.82
C ILE A 308 -7.85 -7.03 28.54
N ASP A 309 -8.79 -7.74 27.93
CA ASP A 309 -9.30 -9.02 28.45
C ASP A 309 -8.37 -10.18 28.10
N VAL A 310 -7.57 -10.61 29.09
CA VAL A 310 -6.58 -11.69 28.95
C VAL A 310 -7.19 -13.09 28.90
N GLU A 311 -8.46 -13.24 29.28
CA GLU A 311 -9.15 -14.54 29.32
C GLU A 311 -9.63 -14.97 27.92
N LYS A 312 -9.70 -14.02 26.97
CA LYS A 312 -10.10 -14.31 25.60
C LYS A 312 -9.02 -15.12 24.86
N PRO A 313 -9.43 -16.02 23.94
CA PRO A 313 -8.54 -16.53 22.89
C PRO A 313 -7.86 -15.37 22.17
N ARG A 314 -6.59 -15.58 21.80
CA ARG A 314 -5.75 -14.56 21.17
C ARG A 314 -5.37 -14.95 19.76
N VAL A 315 -5.37 -13.96 18.88
CA VAL A 315 -4.82 -14.06 17.52
C VAL A 315 -3.98 -12.83 17.23
N GLY A 316 -3.05 -12.94 16.29
CA GLY A 316 -2.22 -11.82 15.84
C GLY A 316 -2.53 -11.39 14.41
N LEU A 317 -2.38 -10.09 14.14
CA LEU A 317 -2.38 -9.53 12.79
C LEU A 317 -1.11 -8.69 12.58
N VAL A 318 -0.37 -8.99 11.52
CA VAL A 318 0.71 -8.12 11.03
C VAL A 318 0.19 -7.36 9.81
N ILE A 319 0.01 -6.04 9.95
CA ILE A 319 -0.59 -5.18 8.94
C ILE A 319 0.48 -4.39 8.19
N THR A 320 0.60 -4.64 6.90
CA THR A 320 1.62 -4.09 6.03
C THR A 320 1.07 -2.97 5.14
N LEU A 321 1.81 -1.87 4.96
CA LEU A 321 1.34 -0.76 4.12
C LEU A 321 1.15 -1.18 2.66
N GLU A 322 1.96 -2.11 2.17
CA GLU A 322 1.83 -2.72 0.84
C GLU A 322 1.64 -4.23 0.95
N PRO A 323 0.96 -4.86 -0.02
CA PRO A 323 0.88 -6.31 -0.07
C PRO A 323 2.26 -6.93 -0.31
N PHE A 324 2.64 -7.86 0.58
CA PHE A 324 3.83 -8.70 0.41
C PHE A 324 3.54 -10.00 -0.36
N TYR A 325 2.26 -10.30 -0.64
CA TYR A 325 1.77 -11.53 -1.31
C TYR A 325 2.27 -12.86 -0.69
N ILE A 326 2.80 -12.82 0.54
CA ILE A 326 3.35 -13.99 1.26
C ILE A 326 2.27 -15.02 1.55
N ASN A 327 1.05 -14.61 1.88
CA ASN A 327 -0.06 -15.52 2.12
C ASN A 327 -0.42 -16.40 0.92
N ASN A 328 -0.10 -15.93 -0.29
CA ASN A 328 -0.40 -16.64 -1.54
C ASN A 328 0.77 -17.50 -2.01
N ASN A 329 1.87 -17.56 -1.25
CA ASN A 329 3.04 -18.35 -1.57
C ASN A 329 3.39 -19.28 -0.39
N PRO A 330 2.92 -20.55 -0.41
CA PRO A 330 3.17 -21.52 0.66
C PRO A 330 4.66 -21.69 0.99
N LEU A 331 5.53 -21.53 0.01
CA LEU A 331 6.98 -21.67 0.18
C LEU A 331 7.59 -20.53 1.00
N LEU A 332 6.93 -19.36 1.02
CA LEU A 332 7.34 -18.24 1.89
C LEU A 332 6.88 -18.45 3.32
N GLN A 333 5.80 -19.21 3.52
CA GLN A 333 5.26 -19.48 4.84
C GLN A 333 6.19 -20.39 5.65
N GLU A 334 6.91 -21.29 4.99
CA GLU A 334 7.89 -22.17 5.63
C GLU A 334 9.08 -21.42 6.23
N GLU A 335 9.39 -20.24 5.71
CA GLU A 335 10.51 -19.41 6.17
C GLU A 335 10.11 -18.43 7.28
N LEU A 336 8.81 -18.30 7.58
CA LEU A 336 8.34 -17.44 8.67
C LEU A 336 8.67 -18.05 10.04
N PRO A 337 8.96 -17.21 11.07
CA PRO A 337 9.18 -17.69 12.41
C PRO A 337 7.89 -18.32 12.96
N ALA A 338 8.06 -19.27 13.89
CA ALA A 338 6.94 -19.83 14.62
C ALA A 338 6.19 -18.72 15.38
N ALA A 339 4.86 -18.71 15.23
CA ALA A 339 3.99 -17.84 15.99
C ALA A 339 3.49 -18.56 17.25
N ASP A 340 3.46 -17.86 18.38
CA ASP A 340 2.97 -18.40 19.67
C ASP A 340 1.44 -18.38 19.75
N VAL A 341 0.80 -17.68 18.82
CA VAL A 341 -0.65 -17.59 18.59
C VAL A 341 -0.91 -17.67 17.09
N PRO A 342 -2.12 -17.99 16.64
CA PRO A 342 -2.48 -17.88 15.23
C PRO A 342 -2.25 -16.45 14.73
N VAL A 343 -1.47 -16.25 13.64
CA VAL A 343 -1.13 -14.94 13.07
C VAL A 343 -1.52 -14.88 11.60
N ALA A 344 -2.19 -13.81 11.17
CA ALA A 344 -2.30 -13.45 9.75
C ALA A 344 -1.39 -12.27 9.40
N ILE A 345 -0.91 -12.23 8.15
CA ILE A 345 -0.21 -11.07 7.59
C ILE A 345 -1.11 -10.47 6.52
N ILE A 346 -1.60 -9.26 6.71
CA ILE A 346 -2.49 -8.61 5.73
C ILE A 346 -1.91 -7.27 5.28
N SER A 347 -2.29 -6.84 4.09
CA SER A 347 -2.06 -5.47 3.64
C SER A 347 -3.07 -4.50 4.28
N VAL A 348 -2.76 -3.22 4.26
CA VAL A 348 -3.68 -2.20 4.72
C VAL A 348 -4.95 -2.12 3.86
N GLY A 349 -4.86 -2.46 2.57
CA GLY A 349 -6.04 -2.58 1.71
C GLY A 349 -6.98 -3.70 2.15
N GLU A 350 -6.44 -4.83 2.60
CA GLU A 350 -7.22 -5.92 3.18
C GLU A 350 -7.82 -5.52 4.54
N LEU A 351 -7.09 -4.76 5.38
CA LEU A 351 -7.65 -4.17 6.59
C LEU A 351 -8.81 -3.22 6.27
N GLU A 352 -8.64 -2.34 5.30
CA GLU A 352 -9.66 -1.36 4.88
C GLU A 352 -10.96 -2.02 4.42
N MET A 353 -10.88 -3.23 3.87
CA MET A 353 -12.05 -4.07 3.57
C MET A 353 -12.59 -4.74 4.83
N LEU A 354 -11.72 -5.29 5.68
CA LEU A 354 -12.11 -6.00 6.89
C LEU A 354 -12.89 -5.12 7.87
N VAL A 355 -12.50 -3.85 8.04
CA VAL A 355 -13.14 -2.92 8.98
C VAL A 355 -14.56 -2.49 8.54
N CYS A 356 -14.98 -2.85 7.34
CA CYS A 356 -16.35 -2.63 6.85
C CYS A 356 -17.35 -3.71 7.33
N ALA A 357 -16.85 -4.78 7.95
CA ALA A 357 -17.65 -5.80 8.61
C ALA A 357 -17.89 -5.45 10.09
N ASP A 358 -18.97 -5.97 10.68
CA ASP A 358 -19.26 -5.79 12.11
C ASP A 358 -18.34 -6.64 13.00
N ALA A 359 -18.15 -6.20 14.24
CA ALA A 359 -17.24 -6.82 15.21
C ALA A 359 -17.48 -8.32 15.43
N ASP A 360 -18.75 -8.76 15.50
CA ASP A 360 -19.12 -10.17 15.66
C ASP A 360 -18.67 -11.03 14.46
N GLU A 361 -18.73 -10.46 13.26
CA GLU A 361 -18.35 -11.15 12.04
C GLU A 361 -16.84 -11.28 11.92
N ILE A 362 -16.10 -10.20 12.21
CA ILE A 362 -14.65 -10.23 12.30
C ILE A 362 -14.21 -11.24 13.35
N ALA A 363 -14.84 -11.25 14.54
CA ALA A 363 -14.53 -12.21 15.59
C ALA A 363 -14.73 -13.67 15.14
N ARG A 364 -15.88 -13.96 14.51
CA ARG A 364 -16.20 -15.30 13.97
C ARG A 364 -15.12 -15.75 12.98
N VAL A 365 -14.78 -14.89 12.04
CA VAL A 365 -13.72 -15.14 11.04
C VAL A 365 -12.39 -15.48 11.71
N LEU A 366 -11.97 -14.66 12.67
CA LEU A 366 -10.68 -14.81 13.34
C LEU A 366 -10.63 -16.02 14.27
N LEU A 367 -11.77 -16.49 14.78
CA LEU A 367 -11.88 -17.72 15.56
C LEU A 367 -11.94 -18.99 14.68
N GLU A 368 -12.41 -18.88 13.44
CA GLU A 368 -12.47 -20.00 12.48
C GLU A 368 -11.15 -20.19 11.71
N ALA A 369 -10.48 -19.10 11.33
CA ALA A 369 -9.26 -19.13 10.53
C ALA A 369 -8.12 -20.00 11.10
N PRO A 370 -7.88 -20.06 12.43
CA PRO A 370 -6.88 -20.95 13.02
C PRO A 370 -7.10 -22.43 12.69
N ARG A 371 -8.34 -22.88 12.48
CA ARG A 371 -8.63 -24.29 12.14
C ARG A 371 -8.11 -24.69 10.76
N LEU A 372 -7.86 -23.70 9.90
CA LEU A 372 -7.34 -23.87 8.55
C LEU A 372 -5.90 -23.38 8.43
N ALA A 373 -5.29 -22.94 9.54
CA ALA A 373 -3.93 -22.44 9.56
C ALA A 373 -2.91 -23.57 9.39
N ALA A 374 -1.82 -23.27 8.71
CA ALA A 374 -0.64 -24.11 8.66
C ALA A 374 0.48 -23.39 9.43
N ASN A 375 1.09 -24.07 10.41
CA ASN A 375 2.13 -23.50 11.27
C ASN A 375 1.70 -22.20 11.99
N GLU A 376 0.45 -22.15 12.46
CA GLU A 376 -0.14 -20.95 13.08
C GLU A 376 -0.24 -19.73 12.15
N ILE A 377 0.09 -19.85 10.85
CA ILE A 377 -0.11 -18.79 9.87
C ILE A 377 -1.51 -18.92 9.25
N MET A 378 -2.35 -17.94 9.54
CA MET A 378 -3.74 -17.87 9.09
C MET A 378 -3.84 -17.29 7.67
N ARG A 379 -4.81 -17.79 6.90
CA ARG A 379 -5.21 -17.21 5.61
C ARG A 379 -6.59 -16.59 5.74
N LEU A 380 -6.66 -15.27 5.67
CA LEU A 380 -7.92 -14.52 5.81
C LEU A 380 -8.67 -14.31 4.48
N ALA A 381 -8.10 -14.73 3.35
CA ALA A 381 -8.72 -14.53 2.03
C ALA A 381 -10.17 -15.03 1.90
N PRO A 382 -10.55 -16.23 2.41
CA PRO A 382 -11.95 -16.67 2.37
C PRO A 382 -12.91 -15.83 3.23
N ALA A 383 -12.37 -15.04 4.16
CA ALA A 383 -13.12 -14.21 5.08
C ALA A 383 -13.26 -12.74 4.65
N LEU A 384 -12.47 -12.30 3.67
CA LEU A 384 -12.63 -11.00 3.03
C LEU A 384 -13.73 -11.00 1.97
N ASP A 385 -14.24 -12.19 1.58
CA ASP A 385 -15.42 -12.37 0.72
C ASP A 385 -16.75 -12.20 1.49
N VAL A 386 -16.68 -11.82 2.77
CA VAL A 386 -17.85 -11.47 3.57
C VAL A 386 -18.57 -10.28 2.92
N PRO A 387 -19.90 -10.35 2.69
CA PRO A 387 -20.67 -9.20 2.24
C PRO A 387 -20.55 -8.07 3.26
N THR A 388 -19.88 -6.99 2.89
CA THR A 388 -19.80 -5.81 3.75
C THR A 388 -21.14 -5.07 3.69
N ASN A 389 -21.71 -4.77 4.85
CA ASN A 389 -22.94 -3.97 4.94
C ASN A 389 -22.67 -2.47 4.76
N SER A 390 -21.41 -2.07 4.65
CA SER A 390 -20.98 -0.68 4.61
C SER A 390 -19.74 -0.46 3.73
N GLU A 391 -19.55 0.77 3.29
CA GLU A 391 -18.32 1.24 2.65
C GLU A 391 -17.36 1.79 3.71
N ASN A 392 -16.06 1.81 3.41
CA ASN A 392 -15.06 2.39 4.30
C ASN A 392 -15.24 3.92 4.37
N SER A 393 -15.87 4.40 5.43
CA SER A 393 -16.28 5.80 5.52
C SER A 393 -15.09 6.77 5.51
N LEU A 394 -13.94 6.37 6.07
CA LEU A 394 -12.74 7.21 6.10
C LEU A 394 -12.17 7.42 4.69
N LEU A 395 -12.11 6.36 3.89
CA LEU A 395 -11.67 6.44 2.49
C LEU A 395 -12.66 7.24 1.64
N MET A 396 -13.96 6.95 1.78
CA MET A 396 -15.02 7.62 1.00
C MET A 396 -15.09 9.12 1.33
N GLN A 397 -15.15 9.49 2.61
CA GLN A 397 -15.17 10.89 3.02
C GLN A 397 -13.92 11.65 2.54
N THR A 398 -12.75 11.00 2.56
CA THR A 398 -11.53 11.62 2.04
C THR A 398 -11.62 11.83 0.53
N TRP A 399 -12.07 10.82 -0.22
CA TRP A 399 -12.29 10.93 -1.66
C TRP A 399 -13.26 12.09 -2.00
N ASP A 400 -14.40 12.15 -1.31
CA ASP A 400 -15.45 13.16 -1.50
C ASP A 400 -15.05 14.57 -1.02
N SER A 401 -14.03 14.65 -0.15
CA SER A 401 -13.51 15.92 0.35
C SER A 401 -12.69 16.68 -0.69
N LEU A 402 -12.11 15.98 -1.66
CA LEU A 402 -11.23 16.57 -2.67
C LEU A 402 -12.07 17.38 -3.69
N PRO A 403 -11.85 18.70 -3.81
CA PRO A 403 -12.69 19.58 -4.64
C PRO A 403 -12.84 19.13 -6.10
N PHE A 404 -11.75 18.63 -6.67
CA PHE A 404 -11.70 18.12 -8.03
C PHE A 404 -12.63 16.91 -8.24
N PHE A 405 -12.65 15.94 -7.31
CA PHE A 405 -13.49 14.74 -7.45
C PHE A 405 -14.97 15.04 -7.22
N ARG A 406 -15.30 15.88 -6.24
CA ARG A 406 -16.68 16.33 -5.99
C ARG A 406 -17.30 16.98 -7.24
N ARG A 407 -16.54 17.84 -7.94
CA ARG A 407 -17.06 18.52 -9.13
C ARG A 407 -17.21 17.56 -10.32
N LEU A 408 -16.29 16.60 -10.48
CA LEU A 408 -16.44 15.54 -11.50
C LEU A 408 -17.75 14.76 -11.33
N GLU A 409 -18.10 14.37 -10.10
CA GLU A 409 -19.35 13.65 -9.82
C GLU A 409 -20.59 14.49 -10.13
N SER A 410 -20.57 15.79 -9.83
CA SER A 410 -21.67 16.69 -10.19
C SER A 410 -21.88 16.81 -11.72
N TYR A 411 -20.79 16.93 -12.51
CA TYR A 411 -20.90 16.96 -13.97
C TYR A 411 -21.42 15.64 -14.56
N VAL A 412 -21.00 14.49 -14.02
CA VAL A 412 -21.49 13.17 -14.48
C VAL A 412 -22.98 13.02 -14.17
N THR A 413 -23.42 13.48 -13.00
CA THR A 413 -24.83 13.41 -12.59
C THR A 413 -25.72 14.33 -13.43
N GLU A 414 -25.26 15.52 -13.81
CA GLU A 414 -26.00 16.47 -14.64
C GLU A 414 -26.07 16.06 -16.13
N THR A 415 -25.09 15.30 -16.62
CA THR A 415 -25.01 14.91 -18.05
C THR A 415 -25.57 13.53 -18.36
N THR A 416 -25.97 12.74 -17.36
CA THR A 416 -26.61 11.44 -17.56
C THR A 416 -28.14 11.62 -17.61
N PRO A 417 -28.81 11.44 -18.76
CA PRO A 417 -30.26 11.57 -18.82
C PRO A 417 -30.91 10.48 -17.98
N SER A 418 -31.87 10.86 -17.14
CA SER A 418 -32.75 9.94 -16.41
C SER A 418 -33.42 8.97 -17.39
N THR A 419 -32.88 7.75 -17.51
CA THR A 419 -33.58 6.62 -18.13
C THR A 419 -34.55 6.04 -17.10
N THR A 420 -35.55 6.81 -16.70
CA THR A 420 -36.80 6.23 -16.20
C THR A 420 -37.62 5.85 -17.43
N PRO A 421 -38.03 4.58 -17.58
CA PRO A 421 -39.04 4.23 -18.57
C PRO A 421 -40.35 4.90 -18.13
N ASP A 422 -40.93 5.71 -19.00
CA ASP A 422 -42.32 6.17 -18.82
C ASP A 422 -43.26 4.95 -18.78
N PRO A 423 -44.28 4.97 -17.90
CA PRO A 423 -45.14 3.83 -17.57
C PRO A 423 -45.99 3.28 -18.72
#